data_AF-A0A0C3Q5D7-F1
#
_entry.id   AF-A0A0C3Q5D7-F1
#
_cell.length_a   1.000
_cell.length_b   1.000
_cell.length_c   1.000
_cell.angle_alpha   90.00
_cell.angle_beta   90.00
_cell.angle_gamma   90.00
#
_symmetry.space_group_name_H-M   'P 1'
#
loop_
_entity.id
_entity.type
_entity.pdbx_description
1 polymer ?
#
loop_
_entity_poly.entity_id
_entity_poly.type
_entity_poly.pdbx_seq_one_letter_code
_entity_poly.pdbx_strand_id
1 'polypeptide(L)'
;MPTHSREEVEVTSILKHILDNYPAGSAILREILQNTDDAGAQTHCRDLSLTRVSSTRTLVDPVLSVYQGPAITATNDAYFQPKDWIAIRRVVLSWEVVLPATILIWTDTISAPPASKITDNPHVLYNDTLLFLDPHQRVEAYRGGFSLLTTRPPEIERSDRDTYAGHFAPFAVILKPDDSIYQGTAIGLPLRLSGSDSKIKSTGTSIETARQMFRDFMTKELPESMLFLKHITTVVLK
;
A
#
# COMPACT_ATOMS: atom_id res chain seq x y z
N MET A 1 7.76 8.90 -44.12
CA MET A 1 6.60 9.03 -43.22
C MET A 1 7.13 9.46 -41.86
N PRO A 2 6.52 10.44 -41.18
CA PRO A 2 6.93 10.78 -39.82
C PRO A 2 6.63 9.62 -38.87
N THR A 3 7.61 9.25 -38.04
CA THR A 3 7.44 8.30 -36.95
C THR A 3 6.90 9.04 -35.73
N HIS A 4 5.83 8.53 -35.15
CA HIS A 4 5.28 9.07 -33.90
C HIS A 4 6.27 8.79 -32.76
N SER A 5 6.77 9.86 -32.14
CA SER A 5 7.55 9.80 -30.91
C SER A 5 6.79 10.53 -29.79
N ARG A 6 6.85 9.98 -28.59
CA ARG A 6 6.33 10.60 -27.36
C ARG A 6 7.41 10.53 -26.30
N GLU A 7 7.45 11.53 -25.43
CA GLU A 7 8.26 11.51 -24.22
C GLU A 7 7.78 10.40 -23.28
N GLU A 8 8.72 9.62 -22.76
CA GLU A 8 8.46 8.63 -21.72
C GLU A 8 8.96 9.17 -20.37
N VAL A 9 8.09 9.15 -19.36
CA VAL A 9 8.43 9.55 -17.99
C VAL A 9 8.37 8.31 -17.10
N GLU A 10 9.46 8.02 -16.40
CA GLU A 10 9.48 6.93 -15.43
C GLU A 10 8.70 7.33 -14.15
N VAL A 11 7.76 6.48 -13.73
CA VAL A 11 7.00 6.66 -12.48
C VAL A 11 7.94 6.79 -11.28
N THR A 12 9.03 6.03 -11.25
CA THR A 12 10.04 6.11 -10.17
C THR A 12 10.68 7.49 -10.06
N SER A 13 10.89 8.19 -11.18
CA SER A 13 11.48 9.53 -11.21
C SER A 13 10.51 10.57 -10.67
N ILE A 14 9.22 10.43 -10.99
CA ILE A 14 8.14 11.26 -10.42
C ILE A 14 8.10 11.07 -8.90
N LEU A 15 8.02 9.81 -8.43
CA LEU A 15 7.95 9.49 -7.01
C LEU A 15 9.19 9.96 -6.24
N LYS A 16 10.39 9.82 -6.83
CA LYS A 16 11.62 10.34 -6.22
C LYS A 16 11.60 11.85 -6.06
N HIS A 17 11.31 12.58 -7.14
CA HIS A 17 11.25 14.05 -7.11
C HIS A 17 10.27 14.55 -6.05
N ILE A 18 9.12 13.89 -5.99
CA ILE A 18 8.08 14.16 -5.02
C ILE A 18 8.58 13.91 -3.57
N LEU A 19 9.26 12.78 -3.32
CA LEU A 19 9.80 12.44 -1.99
C LEU A 19 10.89 13.40 -1.49
N ASP A 20 11.80 13.83 -2.38
CA ASP A 20 12.92 14.69 -2.02
C ASP A 20 12.45 16.06 -1.47
N ASN A 21 11.23 16.47 -1.78
CA ASN A 21 10.64 17.74 -1.36
C ASN A 21 9.80 17.64 -0.06
N TYR A 22 9.74 16.49 0.61
CA TYR A 22 8.85 16.29 1.75
C TYR A 22 9.60 15.90 3.05
N PRO A 23 9.33 16.57 4.19
CA PRO A 23 10.01 16.28 5.45
C PRO A 23 9.84 14.84 5.94
N ALA A 24 10.90 14.28 6.52
CA ALA A 24 10.90 12.93 7.09
C ALA A 24 10.02 12.85 8.37
N GLY A 25 9.38 11.69 8.62
CA GLY A 25 8.65 11.44 9.86
C GLY A 25 7.41 10.54 9.73
N SER A 26 6.61 10.48 10.81
CA SER A 26 5.36 9.75 10.99
C SER A 26 4.18 10.24 10.12
N ALA A 27 4.43 11.15 9.17
CA ALA A 27 3.42 11.69 8.27
C ALA A 27 2.62 10.60 7.51
N ILE A 28 3.27 9.49 7.14
CA ILE A 28 2.57 8.34 6.53
C ILE A 28 1.50 7.74 7.44
N LEU A 29 1.78 7.68 8.73
CA LEU A 29 0.83 7.19 9.72
C LEU A 29 -0.29 8.20 9.95
N ARG A 30 -0.07 9.51 9.83
CA ARG A 30 -1.19 10.46 9.84
C ARG A 30 -2.05 10.34 8.59
N GLU A 31 -1.43 10.23 7.43
CA GLU A 31 -2.15 10.18 6.15
C GLU A 31 -2.99 8.91 6.00
N ILE A 32 -2.48 7.74 6.40
CA ILE A 32 -3.28 6.52 6.41
C ILE A 32 -4.48 6.66 7.36
N LEU A 33 -4.34 7.43 8.45
CA LEU A 33 -5.42 7.61 9.44
C LEU A 33 -6.49 8.53 8.86
N GLN A 34 -6.05 9.65 8.26
CA GLN A 34 -6.93 10.59 7.59
C GLN A 34 -7.69 9.93 6.43
N ASN A 35 -6.99 9.17 5.58
CA ASN A 35 -7.61 8.38 4.50
C ASN A 35 -8.69 7.42 5.03
N THR A 36 -8.44 6.82 6.18
CA THR A 36 -9.40 5.90 6.80
C THR A 36 -10.63 6.67 7.28
N ASP A 37 -10.44 7.85 7.86
CA ASP A 37 -11.51 8.73 8.29
C ASP A 37 -12.35 9.24 7.11
N ASP A 38 -11.71 9.71 6.05
CA ASP A 38 -12.38 10.22 4.84
C ASP A 38 -13.15 9.14 4.09
N ALA A 39 -12.71 7.88 4.19
CA ALA A 39 -13.45 6.73 3.69
C ALA A 39 -14.72 6.42 4.52
N GLY A 40 -14.92 7.10 5.65
CA GLY A 40 -16.07 6.92 6.52
C GLY A 40 -15.96 5.70 7.44
N ALA A 41 -14.75 5.17 7.66
CA ALA A 41 -14.52 4.04 8.56
C ALA A 41 -14.80 4.44 10.01
N GLN A 42 -15.35 3.51 10.79
CA GLN A 42 -15.53 3.69 12.23
C GLN A 42 -14.34 3.12 13.01
N THR A 43 -13.75 2.04 12.48
CA THR A 43 -12.65 1.32 13.10
C THR A 43 -11.43 1.36 12.20
N HIS A 44 -10.33 1.84 12.76
CA HIS A 44 -9.02 1.77 12.14
C HIS A 44 -8.12 0.84 12.94
N CYS A 45 -7.69 -0.26 12.35
CA CYS A 45 -6.74 -1.18 12.97
C CYS A 45 -5.40 -1.12 12.24
N ARG A 46 -4.35 -0.79 12.98
CA ARG A 46 -2.97 -0.90 12.48
C ARG A 46 -2.25 -1.99 13.21
N ASP A 47 -1.52 -2.75 12.43
CA ASP A 47 -0.60 -3.74 12.92
C ASP A 47 0.74 -3.43 12.26
N LEU A 48 1.77 -3.22 13.07
CA LEU A 48 3.12 -3.37 12.53
C LEU A 48 3.35 -4.88 12.40
N SER A 49 2.79 -5.46 11.35
CA SER A 49 2.98 -6.87 11.03
C SER A 49 4.42 -7.04 10.58
N LEU A 50 5.30 -7.27 11.56
CA LEU A 50 6.62 -7.86 11.33
C LEU A 50 6.41 -9.33 10.97
N THR A 51 5.61 -9.59 9.94
CA THR A 51 5.37 -10.92 9.42
C THR A 51 6.74 -11.49 9.07
N ARG A 52 6.96 -12.73 9.51
CA ARG A 52 8.17 -13.46 9.15
C ARG A 52 8.24 -13.56 7.63
N VAL A 53 9.45 -13.61 7.10
CA VAL A 53 9.70 -13.76 5.67
C VAL A 53 8.76 -14.83 5.10
N SER A 54 7.86 -14.41 4.22
CA SER A 54 6.89 -15.30 3.58
C SER A 54 7.61 -16.21 2.58
N SER A 55 6.94 -17.29 2.17
CA SER A 55 7.46 -18.21 1.14
C SER A 55 7.72 -17.45 -0.16
N THR A 56 8.97 -17.40 -0.59
CA THR A 56 9.37 -16.81 -1.89
C THR A 56 9.11 -17.74 -3.07
N ARG A 57 8.60 -18.95 -2.83
CA ARG A 57 8.35 -19.99 -3.86
C ARG A 57 6.97 -19.91 -4.50
N THR A 58 6.06 -19.15 -3.90
CA THR A 58 4.65 -19.05 -4.28
C THR A 58 4.32 -17.60 -4.59
N LEU A 59 5.08 -17.02 -5.50
CA LEU A 59 4.96 -15.64 -5.98
C LEU A 59 4.66 -15.65 -7.48
N VAL A 60 4.02 -14.59 -7.96
CA VAL A 60 3.81 -14.36 -9.41
C VAL A 60 5.14 -14.35 -10.17
N ASP A 61 6.18 -13.76 -9.58
CA ASP A 61 7.54 -13.76 -10.11
C ASP A 61 8.56 -13.78 -8.95
N PRO A 62 9.64 -14.58 -9.02
CA PRO A 62 10.69 -14.62 -8.00
C PRO A 62 11.36 -13.25 -7.71
N VAL A 63 11.34 -12.32 -8.66
CA VAL A 63 11.87 -10.96 -8.48
C VAL A 63 11.18 -10.20 -7.34
N LEU A 64 9.94 -10.57 -7.01
CA LEU A 64 9.15 -9.97 -5.92
C LEU A 64 9.55 -10.48 -4.53
N SER A 65 10.49 -11.44 -4.43
CA SER A 65 10.98 -11.97 -3.16
C SER A 65 11.54 -10.88 -2.23
N VAL A 66 12.06 -9.79 -2.80
CA VAL A 66 12.56 -8.62 -2.05
C VAL A 66 11.47 -7.92 -1.22
N TYR A 67 10.20 -8.12 -1.55
CA TYR A 67 9.04 -7.55 -0.86
C TYR A 67 8.35 -8.52 0.11
N GLN A 68 8.90 -9.72 0.32
CA GLN A 68 8.34 -10.72 1.25
C GLN A 68 8.85 -10.54 2.69
N GLY A 69 9.49 -9.41 2.99
CA GLY A 69 10.02 -9.07 4.31
C GLY A 69 8.99 -8.40 5.23
N PRO A 70 9.46 -7.77 6.33
CA PRO A 70 8.60 -7.05 7.26
C PRO A 70 7.78 -5.97 6.55
N ALA A 71 6.53 -5.78 6.94
CA ALA A 71 5.62 -4.83 6.32
C ALA A 71 4.86 -4.01 7.36
N ILE A 72 4.40 -2.84 6.97
CA ILE A 72 3.38 -2.11 7.72
C ILE A 72 2.02 -2.51 7.16
N THR A 73 1.12 -2.99 8.00
CA THR A 73 -0.25 -3.34 7.59
C THR A 73 -1.24 -2.41 8.28
N ALA A 74 -2.11 -1.78 7.50
CA ALA A 74 -3.19 -0.94 8.01
C ALA A 74 -4.52 -1.41 7.45
N THR A 75 -5.54 -1.46 8.30
CA THR A 75 -6.84 -2.03 7.97
C THR A 75 -7.96 -1.16 8.50
N ASN A 76 -9.07 -1.10 7.78
CA ASN A 76 -10.27 -0.41 8.22
C ASN A 76 -11.55 -1.12 7.74
N ASP A 77 -12.67 -0.74 8.33
CA ASP A 77 -14.01 -1.28 8.05
C ASP A 77 -14.77 -0.53 6.94
N ALA A 78 -14.13 0.41 6.25
CA ALA A 78 -14.71 1.08 5.09
C ALA A 78 -14.47 0.28 3.79
N TYR A 79 -15.46 0.34 2.90
CA TYR A 79 -15.41 -0.27 1.57
C TYR A 79 -14.95 0.73 0.53
N PHE A 80 -14.10 0.27 -0.40
CA PHE A 80 -13.81 1.02 -1.63
C PHE A 80 -15.07 1.16 -2.47
N GLN A 81 -15.44 2.40 -2.78
CA GLN A 81 -16.45 2.69 -3.79
C GLN A 81 -15.83 2.53 -5.20
N PRO A 82 -16.62 2.31 -6.26
CA PRO A 82 -16.09 2.19 -7.62
C PRO A 82 -15.23 3.38 -8.09
N LYS A 83 -15.49 4.59 -7.58
CA LYS A 83 -14.67 5.79 -7.83
C LYS A 83 -13.27 5.71 -7.21
N ASP A 84 -13.14 5.04 -6.06
CA ASP A 84 -11.91 4.88 -5.31
C ASP A 84 -10.94 3.93 -6.04
N TRP A 85 -11.49 2.97 -6.80
CA TRP A 85 -10.74 2.07 -7.67
C TRP A 85 -10.02 2.80 -8.82
N ILE A 86 -10.69 3.78 -9.42
CA ILE A 86 -10.09 4.58 -10.50
C ILE A 86 -8.97 5.45 -9.94
N ALA A 87 -9.14 5.99 -8.74
CA ALA A 87 -8.16 6.84 -8.08
C ALA A 87 -6.87 6.07 -7.75
N ILE A 88 -6.97 4.86 -7.18
CA ILE A 88 -5.79 4.15 -6.67
C ILE A 88 -4.84 3.65 -7.77
N ARG A 89 -5.36 3.39 -8.97
CA ARG A 89 -4.57 2.92 -10.14
C ARG A 89 -3.97 4.04 -10.96
N ARG A 90 -4.40 5.27 -10.71
CA ARG A 90 -4.00 6.44 -11.47
C ARG A 90 -2.88 7.16 -10.73
N VAL A 91 -1.64 7.00 -11.20
CA VAL A 91 -0.56 7.96 -10.87
C VAL A 91 -0.86 9.24 -11.63
N VAL A 92 -1.78 10.04 -11.09
CA VAL A 92 -2.20 11.29 -11.70
C VAL A 92 -1.39 12.42 -11.10
N LEU A 93 -0.50 12.98 -11.91
CA LEU A 93 -0.06 14.37 -11.77
C LEU A 93 -1.21 15.26 -12.27
N SER A 94 -2.24 15.51 -11.44
CA SER A 94 -3.24 16.53 -11.76
C SER A 94 -3.49 17.44 -10.58
N TRP A 95 -3.58 18.72 -10.89
CA TRP A 95 -3.85 19.81 -9.97
C TRP A 95 -5.34 19.97 -9.59
N GLU A 96 -6.25 19.10 -10.05
CA GLU A 96 -7.69 19.39 -10.03
C GLU A 96 -8.62 18.22 -9.68
N VAL A 97 -8.18 17.19 -8.93
CA VAL A 97 -9.09 16.07 -8.60
C VAL A 97 -8.98 15.63 -7.14
N VAL A 98 -9.91 16.12 -6.31
CA VAL A 98 -10.26 15.58 -4.98
C VAL A 98 -10.96 14.23 -5.18
N LEU A 99 -10.34 13.12 -4.74
CA LEU A 99 -11.02 11.82 -4.66
C LEU A 99 -10.76 11.10 -3.33
N PRO A 100 -11.72 10.30 -2.83
CA PRO A 100 -11.78 9.88 -1.42
C PRO A 100 -11.01 8.60 -1.04
N ALA A 101 -10.06 8.14 -1.85
CA ALA A 101 -9.25 6.98 -1.46
C ALA A 101 -7.87 7.06 -2.09
N THR A 102 -7.00 7.80 -1.42
CA THR A 102 -5.67 8.11 -1.90
C THR A 102 -4.65 7.57 -0.92
N ILE A 103 -4.64 6.24 -0.81
CA ILE A 103 -3.65 5.47 -0.06
C ILE A 103 -2.23 5.70 -0.60
N LEU A 104 -2.11 6.17 -1.84
CA LEU A 104 -0.83 6.36 -2.51
C LEU A 104 -0.60 7.73 -3.11
N ILE A 105 -1.54 8.69 -3.03
CA ILE A 105 -1.38 10.03 -3.64
C ILE A 105 -2.37 11.01 -2.99
N TRP A 106 -2.22 11.48 -1.74
CA TRP A 106 -3.26 12.39 -1.21
C TRP A 106 -3.33 13.75 -1.93
N THR A 107 -4.53 14.32 -1.80
CA THR A 107 -5.28 15.30 -2.61
C THR A 107 -4.65 16.69 -2.82
N ASP A 108 -5.12 17.39 -3.86
CA ASP A 108 -5.20 18.86 -4.12
C ASP A 108 -3.97 19.75 -3.93
N THR A 109 -2.90 19.22 -3.36
CA THR A 109 -1.63 19.89 -3.16
C THR A 109 -0.53 18.92 -3.58
N ILE A 110 0.51 19.45 -4.23
CA ILE A 110 1.67 18.74 -4.78
C ILE A 110 2.48 18.05 -3.65
N SER A 111 1.88 17.08 -2.96
CA SER A 111 2.45 16.45 -1.79
C SER A 111 2.73 14.98 -2.08
N ALA A 112 3.77 14.46 -1.44
CA ALA A 112 4.31 13.16 -1.76
C ALA A 112 3.50 12.00 -1.23
N PRO A 113 3.37 10.88 -1.98
CA PRO A 113 2.93 9.60 -1.44
C PRO A 113 3.80 9.24 -0.24
N PRO A 114 3.33 9.33 1.00
CA PRO A 114 4.22 9.10 2.12
C PRO A 114 4.58 7.61 2.24
N ALA A 115 3.83 6.73 1.56
CA ALA A 115 4.13 5.31 1.43
C ALA A 115 5.46 5.08 0.70
N SER A 116 5.76 5.88 -0.33
CA SER A 116 7.02 5.77 -1.10
C SER A 116 8.26 6.06 -0.23
N LYS A 117 8.11 6.68 0.95
CA LYS A 117 9.21 6.83 1.91
C LYS A 117 9.68 5.50 2.50
N ILE A 118 8.77 4.54 2.62
CA ILE A 118 8.98 3.28 3.34
C ILE A 118 8.91 2.06 2.44
N THR A 119 8.19 2.10 1.32
CA THR A 119 8.01 0.96 0.41
C THR A 119 8.17 1.35 -1.06
N ASP A 120 8.56 0.38 -1.89
CA ASP A 120 8.52 0.46 -3.35
C ASP A 120 7.35 -0.32 -3.96
N ASN A 121 6.68 -1.18 -3.18
CA ASN A 121 5.69 -2.11 -3.70
C ASN A 121 4.47 -2.17 -2.76
N PRO A 122 3.66 -1.10 -2.71
CA PRO A 122 2.47 -1.06 -1.87
C PRO A 122 1.39 -2.00 -2.42
N HIS A 123 0.68 -2.63 -1.49
CA HIS A 123 -0.40 -3.57 -1.77
C HIS A 123 -1.70 -3.08 -1.16
N VAL A 124 -2.83 -3.36 -1.82
CA VAL A 124 -4.16 -3.04 -1.30
C VAL A 124 -5.09 -4.21 -1.51
N LEU A 125 -5.60 -4.76 -0.40
CA LEU A 125 -6.63 -5.78 -0.37
C LEU A 125 -7.98 -5.11 -0.11
N TYR A 126 -8.94 -5.33 -0.99
CA TYR A 126 -10.29 -4.83 -0.85
C TYR A 126 -11.25 -5.80 -1.53
N ASN A 127 -12.44 -6.01 -0.95
CA ASN A 127 -13.40 -7.00 -1.44
C ASN A 127 -12.71 -8.35 -1.71
N ASP A 128 -12.76 -8.82 -2.96
CA ASP A 128 -12.15 -10.06 -3.39
C ASP A 128 -10.78 -9.89 -4.08
N THR A 129 -10.22 -8.68 -4.10
CA THR A 129 -9.05 -8.34 -4.94
C THR A 129 -7.87 -7.86 -4.12
N LEU A 130 -6.69 -8.44 -4.37
CA LEU A 130 -5.40 -7.96 -3.87
C LEU A 130 -4.62 -7.29 -5.00
N LEU A 131 -4.50 -5.96 -4.96
CA LEU A 131 -3.77 -5.14 -5.91
C LEU A 131 -2.32 -4.96 -5.46
N PHE A 132 -1.39 -5.19 -6.37
CA PHE A 132 0.03 -4.89 -6.26
C PHE A 132 0.39 -3.73 -7.17
N LEU A 133 1.10 -2.73 -6.67
CA LEU A 133 1.62 -1.63 -7.48
C LEU A 133 3.14 -1.72 -7.54
N ASP A 134 3.68 -1.68 -8.76
CA ASP A 134 5.10 -1.88 -9.01
C ASP A 134 5.64 -0.73 -9.89
N PRO A 135 5.93 0.44 -9.28
CA PRO A 135 6.52 1.59 -9.98
C PRO A 135 7.83 1.26 -10.71
N HIS A 136 8.59 0.30 -10.19
CA HIS A 136 9.86 -0.16 -10.78
C HIS A 136 9.67 -1.11 -11.96
N GLN A 137 8.44 -1.58 -12.20
CA GLN A 137 8.09 -2.49 -13.29
C GLN A 137 9.00 -3.72 -13.32
N ARG A 138 9.28 -4.31 -12.16
CA ARG A 138 10.17 -5.46 -12.00
C ARG A 138 9.65 -6.71 -12.68
N VAL A 139 8.34 -6.88 -12.74
CA VAL A 139 7.72 -8.02 -13.42
C VAL A 139 7.42 -7.65 -14.88
N GLU A 140 8.18 -8.21 -15.81
CA GLU A 140 8.10 -7.84 -17.23
C GLU A 140 6.72 -8.09 -17.84
N ALA A 141 6.07 -9.20 -17.46
CA ALA A 141 4.73 -9.55 -17.93
C ALA A 141 3.63 -8.63 -17.36
N TYR A 142 3.88 -7.95 -16.24
CA TYR A 142 2.90 -7.16 -15.49
C TYR A 142 3.48 -5.79 -15.10
N ARG A 143 3.94 -5.04 -16.10
CA ARG A 143 4.55 -3.71 -15.88
C ARG A 143 3.57 -2.76 -15.19
N GLY A 144 4.00 -2.19 -14.06
CA GLY A 144 3.25 -1.24 -13.27
C GLY A 144 2.43 -1.85 -12.14
N GLY A 145 2.24 -3.17 -12.12
CA GLY A 145 1.48 -3.88 -11.10
C GLY A 145 0.54 -4.95 -11.65
N PHE A 146 -0.07 -5.71 -10.75
CA PHE A 146 -1.02 -6.77 -11.06
C PHE A 146 -2.06 -6.93 -9.95
N SER A 147 -3.11 -7.69 -10.20
CA SER A 147 -4.14 -8.00 -9.21
C SER A 147 -4.33 -9.51 -9.11
N LEU A 148 -4.61 -10.00 -7.91
CA LEU A 148 -4.93 -11.39 -7.62
C LEU A 148 -6.29 -11.48 -6.95
N LEU A 149 -7.04 -12.53 -7.25
CA LEU A 149 -8.36 -12.77 -6.68
C LEU A 149 -8.27 -13.69 -5.45
N THR A 150 -9.00 -13.31 -4.41
CA THR A 150 -9.25 -14.16 -3.23
C THR A 150 -10.38 -15.15 -3.49
N THR A 151 -11.26 -14.85 -4.45
CA THR A 151 -12.33 -15.74 -4.89
C THR A 151 -11.78 -16.89 -5.74
N ARG A 152 -12.45 -18.04 -5.66
CA ARG A 152 -12.22 -19.18 -6.53
C ARG A 152 -13.45 -19.37 -7.43
N PRO A 153 -13.37 -19.03 -8.73
CA PRO A 153 -14.44 -19.36 -9.67
C PRO A 153 -14.69 -20.89 -9.69
N PRO A 154 -15.95 -21.34 -9.87
CA PRO A 154 -16.28 -22.77 -9.88
C PRO A 154 -15.49 -23.59 -10.90
N GLU A 155 -15.05 -22.95 -11.98
CA GLU A 155 -14.34 -23.58 -13.11
C GLU A 155 -12.83 -23.74 -12.87
N ILE A 156 -12.27 -23.17 -11.80
CA ILE A 156 -10.83 -23.15 -11.54
C ILE A 156 -10.49 -24.05 -10.34
N GLU A 157 -9.61 -25.04 -10.56
CA GLU A 157 -9.20 -25.99 -9.51
C GLU A 157 -8.42 -25.33 -8.36
N ARG A 158 -7.57 -24.34 -8.67
CA ARG A 158 -6.74 -23.60 -7.69
C ARG A 158 -6.99 -22.11 -7.80
N SER A 159 -7.29 -21.46 -6.67
CA SER A 159 -7.39 -20.00 -6.61
C SER A 159 -6.01 -19.34 -6.73
N ASP A 160 -5.99 -18.02 -6.98
CA ASP A 160 -4.74 -17.25 -6.86
C ASP A 160 -4.20 -17.31 -5.43
N ARG A 161 -5.08 -17.44 -4.43
CA ARG A 161 -4.70 -17.62 -3.02
C ARG A 161 -3.89 -18.90 -2.79
N ASP A 162 -4.25 -19.98 -3.47
CA ASP A 162 -3.56 -21.26 -3.38
C ASP A 162 -2.23 -21.21 -4.15
N THR A 163 -2.27 -20.64 -5.36
CA THR A 163 -1.14 -20.61 -6.29
C THR A 163 -0.05 -19.64 -5.83
N TYR A 164 -0.47 -18.48 -5.33
CA TYR A 164 0.40 -17.37 -4.94
C TYR A 164 0.31 -17.06 -3.45
N ALA A 165 0.20 -18.09 -2.61
CA ALA A 165 0.03 -17.95 -1.15
C ALA A 165 1.06 -17.02 -0.47
N GLY A 166 2.25 -16.85 -1.07
CA GLY A 166 3.28 -15.95 -0.54
C GLY A 166 2.78 -14.51 -0.45
N HIS A 167 2.03 -14.08 -1.47
CA HIS A 167 1.45 -12.74 -1.59
C HIS A 167 0.34 -12.45 -0.57
N PHE A 168 -0.37 -13.48 -0.11
CA PHE A 168 -1.47 -13.34 0.85
C PHE A 168 -1.03 -13.49 2.31
N ALA A 169 0.18 -14.01 2.55
CA ALA A 169 0.69 -14.24 3.91
C ALA A 169 0.66 -12.99 4.83
N PRO A 170 0.98 -11.76 4.36
CA PRO A 170 0.89 -10.55 5.19
C PRO A 170 -0.54 -10.26 5.69
N PHE A 171 -1.56 -10.74 4.98
CA PHE A 171 -2.97 -10.50 5.28
C PHE A 171 -3.63 -11.70 5.99
N ALA A 172 -2.89 -12.76 6.33
CA ALA A 172 -3.47 -13.98 6.92
C ALA A 172 -4.14 -13.75 8.29
N VAL A 173 -3.79 -12.68 9.00
CA VAL A 173 -4.40 -12.30 10.28
C VAL A 173 -5.83 -11.76 10.10
N ILE A 174 -6.13 -11.18 8.93
CA ILE A 174 -7.39 -10.49 8.65
C ILE A 174 -8.25 -11.20 7.59
N LEU A 175 -7.63 -12.00 6.73
CA LEU A 175 -8.27 -12.80 5.69
C LEU A 175 -8.15 -14.29 6.05
N LYS A 176 -9.20 -14.85 6.64
CA LYS A 176 -9.22 -16.26 7.08
C LYS A 176 -9.21 -17.21 5.88
N PRO A 177 -8.81 -18.49 6.05
CA PRO A 177 -8.83 -19.51 4.99
C PRO A 177 -10.11 -19.57 4.16
N ASP A 178 -11.27 -19.47 4.83
CA ASP A 178 -12.58 -19.61 4.18
C ASP A 178 -13.15 -18.29 3.66
N ASP A 179 -12.48 -17.15 3.93
CA ASP A 179 -12.93 -15.85 3.46
C ASP A 179 -12.64 -15.70 1.96
N SER A 180 -13.72 -15.50 1.18
CA SER A 180 -13.66 -15.18 -0.24
C SER A 180 -13.69 -13.67 -0.50
N ILE A 181 -14.08 -12.87 0.49
CA ILE A 181 -14.19 -11.41 0.40
C ILE A 181 -13.74 -10.83 1.73
N TYR A 182 -12.77 -9.92 1.69
CA TYR A 182 -12.40 -9.10 2.82
C TYR A 182 -13.42 -7.97 3.04
N GLN A 183 -13.99 -7.91 4.25
CA GLN A 183 -15.02 -6.93 4.62
C GLN A 183 -14.37 -5.62 5.11
N GLY A 184 -13.76 -4.89 4.19
CA GLY A 184 -13.09 -3.61 4.46
C GLY A 184 -11.96 -3.32 3.48
N THR A 185 -11.02 -2.49 3.92
CA THR A 185 -9.79 -2.16 3.19
C THR A 185 -8.57 -2.54 4.00
N ALA A 186 -7.58 -3.19 3.38
CA ALA A 186 -6.27 -3.42 3.98
C ALA A 186 -5.15 -2.95 3.05
N ILE A 187 -4.12 -2.37 3.64
CA ILE A 187 -2.96 -1.81 2.97
C ILE A 187 -1.74 -2.52 3.51
N GLY A 188 -0.94 -3.11 2.62
CA GLY A 188 0.35 -3.67 2.94
C GLY A 188 1.47 -2.80 2.38
N LEU A 189 2.42 -2.42 3.23
CA LEU A 189 3.58 -1.61 2.85
C LEU A 189 4.87 -2.37 3.24
N PRO A 190 5.35 -3.31 2.41
CA PRO A 190 6.62 -3.98 2.63
C PRO A 190 7.76 -2.99 2.79
N LEU A 191 8.56 -3.11 3.84
CA LEU A 191 9.64 -2.17 4.10
C LEU A 191 10.74 -2.30 3.04
N ARG A 192 11.17 -1.18 2.48
CA ARG A 192 12.39 -1.08 1.68
C ARG A 192 13.57 -1.34 2.60
N LEU A 193 14.16 -2.52 2.58
CA LEU A 193 15.31 -2.85 3.43
C LEU A 193 16.62 -2.32 2.84
N SER A 194 17.66 -2.19 3.67
CA SER A 194 18.99 -1.81 3.21
C SER A 194 19.51 -2.77 2.15
N GLY A 195 20.10 -2.22 1.07
CA GLY A 195 20.55 -3.01 -0.09
C GLY A 195 19.47 -3.24 -1.15
N SER A 196 18.26 -2.72 -0.97
CA SER A 196 17.24 -2.71 -2.03
C SER A 196 17.68 -1.81 -3.20
N ASP A 197 17.57 -2.33 -4.42
CA ASP A 197 17.82 -1.56 -5.64
C ASP A 197 16.62 -0.65 -5.98
N SER A 198 16.50 0.51 -5.32
CA SER A 198 15.38 1.42 -5.54
C SER A 198 15.78 2.72 -6.24
N LYS A 199 15.19 2.93 -7.42
CA LYS A 199 15.16 4.23 -8.12
C LYS A 199 14.38 5.34 -7.39
N ILE A 200 13.50 5.00 -6.45
CA ILE A 200 12.66 5.96 -5.72
C ILE A 200 13.44 6.58 -4.55
N LYS A 201 14.14 5.77 -3.76
CA LYS A 201 14.90 6.23 -2.60
C LYS A 201 16.05 5.27 -2.30
N SER A 202 17.27 5.79 -2.18
CA SER A 202 18.48 4.99 -1.95
C SER A 202 18.61 4.44 -0.53
N THR A 203 17.90 5.02 0.45
CA THR A 203 17.98 4.60 1.85
C THR A 203 16.86 3.63 2.20
N GLY A 204 17.25 2.52 2.84
CA GLY A 204 16.32 1.58 3.44
C GLY A 204 15.71 2.09 4.75
N THR A 205 14.61 1.47 5.15
CA THR A 205 13.96 1.66 6.45
C THR A 205 14.24 0.41 7.29
N SER A 206 14.97 0.58 8.38
CA SER A 206 15.20 -0.52 9.32
C SER A 206 13.92 -0.83 10.10
N ILE A 207 13.81 -2.07 10.60
CA ILE A 207 12.70 -2.47 11.48
C ILE A 207 12.63 -1.57 12.73
N GLU A 208 13.79 -1.20 13.30
CA GLU A 208 13.82 -0.33 14.47
C GLU A 208 13.35 1.08 14.17
N THR A 209 13.71 1.62 13.00
CA THR A 209 13.18 2.89 12.50
C THR A 209 11.66 2.81 12.32
N ALA A 210 11.14 1.72 11.74
CA ALA A 210 9.70 1.51 11.60
C ALA A 210 8.99 1.49 12.95
N ARG A 211 9.51 0.73 13.92
CA ARG A 211 8.99 0.70 15.30
C ARG A 211 9.02 2.07 15.96
N GLN A 212 10.10 2.82 15.79
CA GLN A 212 10.22 4.17 16.34
C GLN A 212 9.18 5.12 15.73
N MET A 213 8.96 5.07 14.42
CA MET A 213 7.89 5.84 13.76
C MET A 213 6.51 5.53 14.34
N PHE A 214 6.21 4.26 14.62
CA PHE A 214 4.97 3.87 15.29
C PHE A 214 4.88 4.44 16.71
N ARG A 215 5.94 4.30 17.51
CA ARG A 215 5.99 4.84 18.88
C ARG A 215 5.79 6.36 18.91
N ASP A 216 6.46 7.08 18.02
CA ASP A 216 6.34 8.54 17.93
C ASP A 216 4.92 8.95 17.52
N PHE A 217 4.36 8.29 16.51
CA PHE A 217 2.98 8.52 16.10
C PHE A 217 1.99 8.28 17.26
N MET A 218 2.11 7.15 17.96
CA MET A 218 1.24 6.80 19.09
C MET A 218 1.28 7.82 20.23
N THR A 219 2.49 8.25 20.60
CA THR A 219 2.69 9.03 21.82
C THR A 219 2.52 10.53 21.60
N LYS A 220 2.78 11.02 20.37
CA LYS A 220 2.81 12.45 20.09
C LYS A 220 1.71 12.91 19.15
N GLU A 221 1.35 12.12 18.15
CA GLU A 221 0.52 12.61 17.03
C GLU A 221 -0.90 12.06 17.04
N LEU A 222 -1.09 10.81 17.47
CA LEU A 222 -2.39 10.16 17.51
C LEU A 222 -3.37 10.90 18.44
N PRO A 223 -3.00 11.33 19.67
CA PRO A 223 -3.93 12.03 20.54
C PRO A 223 -4.45 13.34 19.92
N GLU A 224 -3.58 14.09 19.24
CA GLU A 224 -3.97 15.32 18.56
C GLU A 224 -4.80 15.03 17.31
N SER A 225 -4.41 14.02 16.52
CA SER A 225 -5.12 13.63 15.30
C SER A 225 -6.57 13.24 15.61
N MET A 226 -6.78 12.45 16.68
CA MET A 226 -8.11 11.99 17.11
C MET A 226 -9.10 13.14 17.42
N LEU A 227 -8.62 14.36 17.69
CA LEU A 227 -9.50 15.53 17.94
C LEU A 227 -10.16 16.06 16.66
N PHE A 228 -9.60 15.74 15.50
CA PHE A 228 -10.02 16.30 14.21
C PHE A 228 -10.65 15.27 13.26
N LEU A 229 -10.65 13.99 13.66
CA LEU A 229 -11.33 12.92 12.92
C LEU A 229 -12.85 13.05 13.04
N LYS A 230 -13.57 12.74 11.97
CA LYS A 230 -15.03 12.88 11.89
C LYS A 230 -15.76 11.55 12.06
N HIS A 231 -15.14 10.44 11.65
CA HIS A 231 -15.77 9.14 11.50
C HIS A 231 -15.11 8.07 12.38
N ILE A 232 -13.77 8.06 12.47
CA ILE A 232 -13.04 7.09 13.28
C ILE A 232 -13.34 7.34 14.75
N THR A 233 -13.85 6.30 15.42
CA THR A 233 -14.08 6.31 16.87
C THR A 233 -13.10 5.42 17.61
N THR A 234 -12.54 4.42 16.92
CA THR A 234 -11.67 3.41 17.53
C THR A 234 -10.42 3.23 16.69
N VAL A 235 -9.25 3.33 17.34
CA VAL A 235 -7.95 2.98 16.77
C VAL A 235 -7.38 1.81 17.54
N VAL A 236 -7.20 0.68 16.88
CA VAL A 236 -6.58 -0.53 17.44
C VAL A 236 -5.15 -0.63 16.93
N LEU A 237 -4.19 -0.80 17.84
CA LEU A 237 -2.78 -0.96 17.52
C LEU A 237 -2.32 -2.33 18.03
N LYS A 238 -1.80 -3.16 17.12
CA LYS A 238 -1.31 -4.52 17.39
C LYS A 238 0.20 -4.60 17.21
#